data_AF-A0AAV7JLQ0-F1
#
_entry.id   AF-A0AAV7JLQ0-F1
#
_cell.length_a   1.000
_cell.length_b   1.000
_cell.length_c   1.000
_cell.angle_alpha   90.00
_cell.angle_beta   90.00
_cell.angle_gamma   90.00
#
_symmetry.space_group_name_H-M   'P 1'
#
loop_
_entity.id
_entity.type
_entity.pdbx_description
1 polymer ?
#
loop_
_entity_poly.entity_id
_entity_poly.type
_entity_poly.pdbx_seq_one_letter_code
_entity_poly.pdbx_strand_id
1 'polypeptide(L)'
;MNKRNICLLVDNCSAHPKSVSLTNICLKFLPANTTSIMQPMDMGVIKNWKDNYKSRLNSRIINAMDGNLSLRALDIAKSITLLDALYLCRMSWDAVEGNTIAKCYQKGGFVPRDFIQSEGYEFNLDDDHMLDDVYLPFNMSLEEFETLLQ
;
A
#
# COMPACT_ATOMS: atom_id res chain seq x y z
N MET A 1 21.44 1.11 18.94
CA MET A 1 20.43 1.06 17.87
C MET A 1 20.60 -0.25 17.14
N ASN A 2 19.62 -1.15 17.20
CA ASN A 2 19.66 -2.39 16.42
C ASN A 2 19.60 -2.07 14.93
N LYS A 3 20.47 -2.70 14.13
CA LYS A 3 20.46 -2.57 12.67
C LYS A 3 19.33 -3.44 12.12
N ARG A 4 18.14 -2.86 11.96
CA ARG A 4 16.98 -3.53 11.37
C ARG A 4 17.29 -3.89 9.91
N ASN A 5 17.13 -5.16 9.57
CA ASN A 5 17.17 -5.63 8.18
C ASN A 5 15.76 -5.55 7.60
N ILE A 6 15.63 -5.03 6.38
CA ILE A 6 14.35 -4.77 5.73
C ILE A 6 14.28 -5.57 4.43
N CYS A 7 13.22 -6.33 4.22
CA CYS A 7 12.89 -6.89 2.91
C CYS A 7 11.98 -5.91 2.17
N LEU A 8 12.42 -5.41 1.01
CA LEU A 8 11.63 -4.55 0.14
C LEU A 8 11.14 -5.36 -1.06
N LEU A 9 9.82 -5.55 -1.12
CA LEU A 9 9.15 -6.17 -2.25
C LEU A 9 8.92 -5.13 -3.35
N VAL A 10 9.32 -5.45 -4.57
CA VAL A 10 9.31 -4.50 -5.69
C VAL A 10 8.69 -5.16 -6.92
N ASP A 11 7.87 -4.43 -7.68
CA ASP A 11 7.38 -4.94 -8.97
C ASP A 11 8.50 -5.02 -10.02
N ASN A 12 8.22 -5.70 -11.14
CA ASN A 12 9.19 -5.91 -12.21
C ASN A 12 9.27 -4.73 -13.21
N CYS A 13 9.06 -3.49 -12.74
CA CYS A 13 9.21 -2.29 -13.58
C CYS A 13 10.66 -2.13 -14.08
N SER A 14 10.84 -1.81 -15.36
CA SER A 14 12.16 -1.66 -15.99
C SER A 14 13.00 -0.51 -15.42
N ALA A 15 12.37 0.44 -14.73
CA ALA A 15 13.05 1.54 -14.05
C ALA A 15 13.72 1.09 -12.72
N HIS A 16 13.35 -0.06 -12.18
CA HIS A 16 13.92 -0.55 -10.92
C HIS A 16 15.32 -1.14 -11.14
N PRO A 17 16.30 -0.79 -10.28
CA PRO A 17 17.66 -1.28 -10.42
C PRO A 17 17.72 -2.78 -10.08
N LYS A 18 18.05 -3.60 -11.09
CA LYS A 18 18.18 -5.07 -10.92
C LYS A 18 19.45 -5.46 -10.15
N SER A 19 20.47 -4.61 -10.17
CA SER A 19 21.77 -4.84 -9.53
C SER A 19 22.15 -3.65 -8.64
N VAL A 20 21.63 -3.64 -7.42
CA VAL A 20 22.03 -2.70 -6.38
C VAL A 20 22.39 -3.46 -5.11
N SER A 21 23.52 -3.09 -4.49
CA SER A 21 23.95 -3.63 -3.21
C SER A 21 23.60 -2.64 -2.11
N LEU A 22 22.81 -3.07 -1.13
CA LEU A 22 22.41 -2.28 0.04
C LEU A 22 22.81 -3.03 1.30
N THR A 23 23.17 -2.31 2.37
CA THR A 23 23.75 -2.92 3.58
C THR A 23 22.72 -3.54 4.51
N ASN A 24 21.47 -3.08 4.47
CA ASN A 24 20.40 -3.47 5.40
C ASN A 24 19.03 -3.64 4.72
N ILE A 25 19.00 -3.58 3.39
CA ILE A 25 17.78 -3.75 2.59
C ILE A 25 18.02 -4.88 1.60
N CYS A 26 17.19 -5.92 1.66
CA CYS A 26 17.12 -6.95 0.64
C CYS A 26 16.01 -6.59 -0.33
N LEU A 27 16.34 -6.34 -1.60
CA LEU A 27 15.34 -6.18 -2.66
C LEU A 27 14.90 -7.55 -3.14
N LYS A 28 13.59 -7.79 -3.17
CA LYS A 28 12.97 -8.97 -3.74
C LYS A 28 11.98 -8.53 -4.81
N PHE A 29 12.23 -8.96 -6.04
CA PHE A 29 11.34 -8.67 -7.15
C PHE A 29 10.18 -9.65 -7.14
N LEU A 30 8.98 -9.10 -7.29
CA LEU A 30 7.79 -9.91 -7.50
C LEU A 30 7.85 -10.55 -8.89
N PRO A 31 7.29 -11.75 -9.03
CA PRO A 31 7.24 -12.45 -10.31
C PRO A 31 6.45 -11.64 -11.32
N ALA A 32 6.78 -11.78 -12.60
CA ALA A 32 6.03 -11.11 -13.66
C ALA A 32 4.53 -11.45 -13.58
N ASN A 33 3.67 -10.45 -13.83
CA ASN A 33 2.20 -10.58 -13.84
C ASN A 33 1.54 -10.95 -12.51
N THR A 34 2.22 -10.80 -11.37
CA THR A 34 1.63 -11.11 -10.05
C THR A 34 1.12 -9.89 -9.28
N THR A 35 1.17 -8.70 -9.88
CA THR A 35 0.76 -7.43 -9.26
C THR A 35 -0.64 -7.49 -8.65
N SER A 36 -1.63 -8.05 -9.35
CA SER A 36 -3.00 -8.16 -8.84
C SER A 36 -3.20 -9.23 -7.76
N ILE A 37 -2.25 -10.14 -7.61
CA ILE A 37 -2.36 -11.35 -6.78
C ILE A 37 -1.62 -11.18 -5.46
N MET A 38 -0.43 -10.59 -5.48
CA MET A 38 0.42 -10.52 -4.30
C MET A 38 0.84 -9.11 -3.91
N GLN A 39 0.87 -8.13 -4.84
CA GLN A 39 1.44 -6.81 -4.53
C GLN A 39 0.51 -6.02 -3.59
N PRO A 40 0.88 -5.78 -2.32
CA PRO A 40 -0.05 -5.21 -1.33
C PRO A 40 -0.56 -3.81 -1.73
N MET A 41 0.29 -3.04 -2.41
CA MET A 41 -0.09 -1.72 -2.93
C MET A 41 -1.29 -1.78 -3.89
N ASP A 42 -1.33 -2.79 -4.76
CA ASP A 42 -2.42 -3.02 -5.71
C ASP A 42 -3.59 -3.82 -5.12
N MET A 43 -3.38 -4.46 -3.97
CA MET A 43 -4.43 -5.21 -3.28
C MET A 43 -5.43 -4.36 -2.49
N GLY A 44 -5.16 -3.06 -2.35
CA GLY A 44 -6.13 -2.14 -1.78
C GLY A 44 -5.57 -0.82 -1.29
N VAL A 45 -4.27 -0.71 -1.00
CA VAL A 45 -3.67 0.52 -0.47
C VAL A 45 -3.83 1.68 -1.47
N ILE A 46 -3.43 1.49 -2.73
CA ILE A 46 -3.57 2.51 -3.78
C ILE A 46 -5.04 2.86 -4.00
N LYS A 47 -5.93 1.87 -3.98
CA LYS A 47 -7.37 2.10 -4.13
C LYS A 47 -7.92 2.97 -3.00
N ASN A 48 -7.64 2.61 -1.74
CA ASN A 48 -8.08 3.34 -0.56
C ASN A 48 -7.55 4.79 -0.58
N TRP A 49 -6.27 4.97 -0.92
CA TRP A 49 -5.69 6.30 -1.09
C TRP A 49 -6.38 7.13 -2.19
N LYS A 50 -6.64 6.54 -3.36
CA LYS A 50 -7.37 7.20 -4.46
C LYS A 50 -8.80 7.56 -4.08
N ASP A 51 -9.48 6.70 -3.33
CA ASP A 51 -10.85 6.95 -2.85
C ASP A 51 -10.86 8.13 -1.86
N ASN A 52 -9.90 8.18 -0.92
CA ASN A 52 -9.68 9.32 -0.03
C ASN A 52 -9.40 10.61 -0.79
N TYR A 53 -8.54 10.57 -1.81
CA TYR A 53 -8.26 11.72 -2.68
C TYR A 53 -9.50 12.24 -3.39
N LYS A 54 -10.28 11.36 -4.01
CA LYS A 54 -11.52 11.74 -4.70
C LYS A 54 -12.55 12.31 -3.74
N SER A 55 -12.71 11.71 -2.56
CA SER A 55 -13.61 12.20 -1.52
C SER A 55 -13.27 13.65 -1.14
N ARG A 56 -11.99 13.92 -0.83
CA ARG A 56 -11.53 15.27 -0.48
C ARG A 56 -11.70 16.27 -1.61
N LEU A 57 -11.37 15.89 -2.84
CA LEU A 57 -11.57 16.74 -4.02
C LEU A 57 -13.05 17.09 -4.20
N ASN A 58 -13.94 16.10 -4.08
CA ASN A 58 -15.39 16.31 -4.18
C ASN A 58 -15.90 17.22 -3.06
N SER A 59 -15.46 17.02 -1.82
CA SER A 59 -15.82 17.91 -0.70
C SER A 59 -15.39 19.36 -0.97
N ARG A 60 -14.19 19.58 -1.51
CA ARG A 60 -13.72 20.92 -1.87
C ARG A 60 -14.60 21.56 -2.95
N ILE A 61 -15.00 20.78 -3.96
CA ILE A 61 -15.88 21.26 -5.03
C ILE A 61 -17.26 21.61 -4.49
N ILE A 62 -17.87 20.72 -3.70
CA ILE A 62 -19.19 20.93 -3.09
C ILE A 62 -19.17 22.18 -2.20
N ASN A 63 -18.20 22.29 -1.29
CA ASN A 63 -18.10 23.44 -0.39
C ASN A 63 -17.94 24.77 -1.14
N ALA A 64 -17.22 24.77 -2.27
CA ALA A 64 -17.08 25.97 -3.10
C ALA A 64 -18.38 26.33 -3.83
N MET A 65 -19.15 25.34 -4.30
CA MET A 65 -20.46 25.56 -4.92
C MET A 65 -21.50 26.02 -3.90
N ASP A 66 -21.48 25.48 -2.68
CA ASP A 66 -22.37 25.92 -1.59
C ASP A 66 -22.10 27.36 -1.18
N GLY A 67 -20.83 27.80 -1.23
CA GLY A 67 -20.44 29.19 -1.01
C GLY A 67 -20.78 30.13 -2.17
N ASN A 68 -20.94 29.61 -3.39
CA ASN A 68 -21.35 30.38 -4.57
C ASN A 68 -22.01 29.48 -5.62
N LEU A 69 -23.35 29.53 -5.65
CA LEU A 69 -24.20 28.70 -6.52
C LEU A 69 -24.00 28.94 -8.03
N SER A 70 -23.31 30.01 -8.42
CA SER A 70 -22.99 30.27 -9.84
C SER A 70 -21.75 29.50 -10.34
N LEU A 71 -20.94 28.93 -9.43
CA LEU A 71 -19.77 28.15 -9.79
C LEU A 71 -20.17 26.76 -10.28
N ARG A 72 -19.54 26.31 -11.36
CA ARG A 72 -19.69 24.93 -11.85
C ARG A 72 -18.56 24.06 -11.33
N ALA A 73 -18.89 22.81 -11.00
CA ALA A 73 -17.93 21.81 -10.52
C ALA A 73 -16.68 21.69 -11.41
N LEU A 74 -16.88 21.72 -12.74
CA LEU A 74 -15.78 21.62 -13.71
C LEU A 74 -14.80 22.80 -13.64
N ASP A 75 -15.30 24.01 -13.41
CA ASP A 75 -14.47 25.22 -13.34
C ASP A 75 -13.62 25.20 -12.05
N ILE A 76 -14.19 24.72 -10.94
CA ILE A 76 -13.46 24.51 -9.67
C ILE A 76 -12.42 23.38 -9.81
N ALA A 77 -12.77 22.26 -10.43
CA ALA A 77 -11.84 21.16 -10.63
C ALA A 77 -10.63 21.58 -11.49
N LYS A 78 -10.86 22.44 -12.49
CA LYS A 78 -9.80 23.00 -13.34
C LYS A 78 -8.93 24.04 -12.64
N SER A 79 -9.41 24.67 -11.57
CA SER A 79 -8.64 25.66 -10.80
C SER A 79 -7.72 25.02 -9.75
N ILE A 80 -7.80 23.70 -9.55
CA ILE A 80 -6.89 22.96 -8.68
C ILE A 80 -5.46 23.07 -9.21
N THR A 81 -4.59 23.70 -8.42
CA THR A 81 -3.18 23.85 -8.75
C THR A 81 -2.39 22.57 -8.43
N LEU A 82 -1.14 22.49 -8.90
CA LEU A 82 -0.24 21.41 -8.50
C LEU A 82 -0.01 21.38 -6.98
N LEU A 83 0.08 22.55 -6.33
CA LEU A 83 0.26 22.63 -4.88
C LEU A 83 -0.97 22.08 -4.14
N ASP A 84 -2.18 22.43 -4.61
CA ASP A 84 -3.42 21.86 -4.06
C ASP A 84 -3.45 20.34 -4.20
N ALA A 85 -3.07 19.81 -5.37
CA ALA A 85 -3.00 18.38 -5.62
C ALA A 85 -2.00 17.67 -4.67
N LEU A 86 -0.83 18.27 -4.43
CA LEU A 86 0.15 17.72 -3.47
C LEU A 86 -0.39 17.69 -2.04
N TYR A 87 -1.08 18.74 -1.59
CA TYR A 87 -1.73 18.73 -0.27
C TYR A 87 -2.84 17.69 -0.19
N LEU A 88 -3.68 17.57 -1.21
CA LEU A 88 -4.70 16.52 -1.29
C LEU A 88 -4.08 15.12 -1.24
N CYS A 89 -3.00 14.87 -2.00
CA CYS A 89 -2.26 13.61 -1.98
C CYS A 89 -1.75 13.27 -0.58
N ARG A 90 -1.09 14.22 0.09
CA ARG A 90 -0.59 14.05 1.46
C ARG A 90 -1.73 13.74 2.44
N MET A 91 -2.76 14.58 2.47
CA MET A 91 -3.89 14.40 3.39
C MET A 91 -4.66 13.10 3.14
N SER A 92 -4.70 12.63 1.89
CA SER A 92 -5.28 11.34 1.56
C SER A 92 -4.41 10.17 1.99
N TRP A 93 -3.09 10.32 1.96
CA TRP A 93 -2.17 9.30 2.46
C TRP A 93 -2.25 9.21 3.99
N ASP A 94 -2.30 10.34 4.68
CA ASP A 94 -2.46 10.39 6.14
C ASP A 94 -3.80 9.76 6.60
N ALA A 95 -4.78 9.64 5.71
CA ALA A 95 -6.06 8.97 5.97
C ALA A 95 -6.07 7.47 5.66
N VAL A 96 -4.98 6.92 5.10
CA VAL A 96 -4.83 5.47 4.92
C VAL A 96 -4.42 4.87 6.26
N GLU A 97 -5.32 4.07 6.84
CA GLU A 97 -5.06 3.45 8.15
C GLU A 97 -4.03 2.32 8.05
N GLY A 98 -3.19 2.18 9.09
CA GLY A 98 -2.25 1.07 9.20
C GLY A 98 -2.93 -0.31 9.11
N ASN A 99 -4.13 -0.45 9.66
CA ASN A 99 -4.94 -1.68 9.54
C ASN A 99 -5.34 -1.98 8.09
N THR A 100 -5.61 -0.95 7.28
CA THR A 100 -5.88 -1.13 5.84
C THR A 100 -4.64 -1.68 5.13
N ILE A 101 -3.47 -1.14 5.46
CA ILE A 101 -2.19 -1.62 4.90
C ILE A 101 -1.94 -3.07 5.33
N ALA A 102 -2.05 -3.36 6.63
CA ALA A 102 -1.85 -4.71 7.16
C ALA A 102 -2.78 -5.74 6.49
N LYS A 103 -4.06 -5.42 6.31
CA LYS A 103 -5.02 -6.28 5.60
C LYS A 103 -4.65 -6.50 4.13
N CYS A 104 -4.08 -5.50 3.45
CA CYS A 104 -3.61 -5.66 2.08
C CYS A 104 -2.39 -6.58 2.00
N TYR A 105 -1.46 -6.47 2.95
CA TYR A 105 -0.33 -7.39 3.07
C TYR A 105 -0.80 -8.82 3.38
N GLN A 106 -1.77 -8.96 4.29
CA GLN A 106 -2.38 -10.24 4.62
C GLN A 106 -3.02 -10.89 3.39
N LYS A 107 -3.81 -10.11 2.65
CA LYS A 107 -4.44 -10.56 1.41
C LYS A 107 -3.41 -10.96 0.35
N GLY A 108 -2.25 -10.32 0.33
CA GLY A 108 -1.11 -10.63 -0.55
C GLY A 108 -0.31 -11.84 -0.10
N GLY A 109 -0.70 -12.46 1.01
CA GLY A 109 -0.06 -13.65 1.55
C GLY A 109 1.04 -13.40 2.57
N PHE A 110 1.29 -12.14 2.95
CA PHE A 110 2.33 -11.78 3.92
C PHE A 110 1.76 -11.79 5.34
N VAL A 111 1.46 -12.98 5.86
CA VAL A 111 0.92 -13.19 7.23
C VAL A 111 1.75 -14.22 7.98
N PRO A 112 2.01 -14.03 9.30
CA PRO A 112 2.58 -15.09 10.11
C PRO A 112 1.56 -16.22 10.33
N ARG A 113 2.01 -17.48 10.23
CA ARG A 113 1.15 -18.69 10.28
C ARG A 113 0.37 -18.87 11.58
N ASP A 114 0.90 -18.37 12.70
CA ASP A 114 0.32 -18.58 14.03
C ASP A 114 -1.01 -17.82 14.24
N PHE A 115 -1.35 -16.86 13.38
CA PHE A 115 -2.59 -16.08 13.44
C PHE A 115 -3.77 -16.70 12.70
N ILE A 116 -3.58 -17.81 11.98
CA ILE A 116 -4.65 -18.44 11.18
C ILE A 116 -5.54 -19.36 12.03
N GLN A 117 -5.14 -19.70 13.27
CA GLN A 117 -5.91 -20.61 14.14
C GLN A 117 -6.89 -19.95 15.12
N SER A 118 -6.91 -18.62 15.27
CA SER A 118 -7.90 -17.96 16.12
C SER A 118 -8.82 -17.07 15.29
N GLU A 119 -10.04 -17.54 15.02
CA GLU A 119 -11.12 -16.65 14.59
C GLU A 119 -11.31 -15.58 15.69
N GLY A 120 -10.92 -14.34 15.41
CA GLY A 120 -11.19 -13.18 16.30
C GLY A 120 -9.98 -12.41 16.86
N TYR A 121 -8.77 -12.53 16.30
CA TYR A 121 -7.62 -11.74 16.80
C TYR A 121 -7.59 -10.31 16.25
N GLU A 122 -7.58 -9.32 17.14
CA GLU A 122 -7.32 -7.91 16.85
C GLU A 122 -5.81 -7.66 16.99
N PHE A 123 -5.17 -7.21 15.91
CA PHE A 123 -3.70 -7.08 15.85
C PHE A 123 -3.25 -5.79 16.57
N ASN A 124 -2.55 -5.93 17.70
CA ASN A 124 -1.89 -4.81 18.38
C ASN A 124 -0.51 -4.57 17.76
N LEU A 125 -0.30 -3.35 17.25
CA LEU A 125 0.90 -2.92 16.53
C LEU A 125 2.14 -2.68 17.43
N ASP A 126 2.04 -2.96 18.73
CA ASP A 126 3.07 -2.63 19.73
C ASP A 126 4.12 -3.73 19.94
N ASP A 127 4.02 -4.87 19.24
CA ASP A 127 4.94 -5.99 19.44
C ASP A 127 6.14 -5.94 18.46
N ASP A 128 7.29 -5.45 18.94
CA ASP A 128 8.53 -5.15 18.19
C ASP A 128 9.31 -6.40 17.72
N HIS A 129 8.68 -7.57 17.69
CA HIS A 129 9.29 -8.86 17.33
C HIS A 129 8.85 -9.43 15.96
N MET A 130 8.11 -8.66 15.15
CA MET A 130 7.42 -9.13 13.94
C MET A 130 8.26 -9.32 12.66
N LEU A 131 9.59 -9.40 12.72
CA LEU A 131 10.43 -9.39 11.49
C LEU A 131 11.21 -10.67 11.17
N ASP A 132 11.04 -11.75 11.93
CA ASP A 132 11.89 -12.93 11.69
C ASP A 132 11.36 -13.89 10.64
N ASP A 133 10.07 -13.87 10.25
CA ASP A 133 9.57 -14.78 9.23
C ASP A 133 8.52 -14.19 8.28
N VAL A 134 8.93 -13.89 7.05
CA VAL A 134 8.03 -13.62 5.92
C VAL A 134 7.56 -14.97 5.35
N TYR A 135 6.35 -15.41 5.69
CA TYR A 135 5.73 -16.62 5.14
C TYR A 135 4.72 -16.31 4.02
N LEU A 136 4.31 -17.38 3.32
CA LEU A 136 3.74 -17.43 1.97
C LEU A 136 2.22 -17.21 1.89
N PRO A 137 1.70 -16.83 0.71
CA PRO A 137 0.27 -16.87 0.43
C PRO A 137 -0.38 -18.23 0.72
N PHE A 138 -1.59 -18.21 1.28
CA PHE A 138 -2.33 -19.41 1.71
C PHE A 138 -2.59 -20.44 0.58
N ASN A 139 -2.49 -20.01 -0.67
CA ASN A 139 -2.67 -20.83 -1.87
C ASN A 139 -1.36 -21.14 -2.61
N MET A 140 -0.21 -20.95 -1.98
CA MET A 140 1.10 -21.06 -2.62
C MET A 140 2.08 -21.81 -1.72
N SER A 141 2.64 -22.90 -2.24
CA SER A 141 3.72 -23.64 -1.58
C SER A 141 5.03 -22.85 -1.58
N LEU A 142 5.95 -23.23 -0.68
CA LEU A 142 7.28 -22.60 -0.58
C LEU A 142 8.05 -22.74 -1.88
N GLU A 143 7.95 -23.90 -2.50
CA GLU A 143 8.55 -24.18 -3.79
C GLU A 143 7.95 -23.31 -4.91
N GLU A 144 6.63 -23.13 -4.94
CA GLU A 144 5.97 -22.24 -5.92
C GLU A 144 6.37 -20.77 -5.72
N PHE A 145 6.42 -20.29 -4.47
CA PHE A 145 6.83 -18.92 -4.18
C PHE A 145 8.33 -18.69 -4.44
N GLU A 146 9.18 -19.65 -4.11
CA GLU A 146 10.62 -19.58 -4.40
C GLU A 146 10.89 -19.64 -5.90
N THR A 147 10.15 -20.45 -6.66
CA THR A 147 10.18 -20.49 -8.14
C THR A 147 9.76 -19.15 -8.73
N LEU A 148 8.80 -18.49 -8.09
CA LEU A 148 8.28 -17.19 -8.47
C LEU A 148 9.31 -16.06 -8.21
N LEU A 149 10.17 -16.19 -7.18
CA LEU A 149 11.19 -15.19 -6.81
C LEU A 149 12.56 -15.37 -7.53
N GLN A 150 12.75 -16.43 -8.32
CA GLN A 150 13.94 -16.65 -9.15
C GLN A 150 13.86 -15.89 -10.48
#